data_AF-A0A2S9FP46-F1
#
_entry.id   AF-A0A2S9FP46-F1
#
_cell.length_a   1.000
_cell.length_b   1.000
_cell.length_c   1.000
_cell.angle_alpha   90.00
_cell.angle_beta   90.00
_cell.angle_gamma   90.00
#
_symmetry.space_group_name_H-M   'P 1'
#
loop_
_entity.id
_entity.type
_entity.pdbx_description
1 polymer ?
#
loop_
_entity_poly.entity_id
_entity_poly.type
_entity_poly.pdbx_seq_one_letter_code
_entity_poly.pdbx_strand_id
1 'polypeptide(L)'
;LSPAAPADEIAAFYVEHKLWIRFGVSGALLSAVLALPFLAAIVLRIRRVEGRWGMLSMTQLMAATIFVPALLFPQFFLGVAAYRPEERSAELTQALNDVFWLWFIGIVGTIIIQNITLAIA
;
A
#
# COMPACT_ATOMS: atom_id res chain seq x y z
N LEU A 1 11.25 -11.90 3.95
CA LEU A 1 12.63 -11.89 4.49
C LEU A 1 12.60 -11.28 5.89
N SER A 2 13.51 -11.70 6.77
CA SER A 2 13.67 -11.05 8.07
C SER A 2 14.08 -9.58 7.88
N PRO A 3 13.54 -8.61 8.64
CA PRO A 3 14.05 -7.24 8.65
C PRO A 3 15.52 -7.14 9.07
N ALA A 4 16.05 -8.15 9.76
CA ALA A 4 17.45 -8.22 10.18
C ALA A 4 18.33 -9.02 9.20
N ALA A 5 17.81 -9.39 8.02
CA ALA A 5 18.60 -10.09 7.01
C ALA A 5 19.73 -9.19 6.47
N PRO A 6 20.92 -9.75 6.19
CA PRO A 6 22.01 -8.99 5.59
C PRO A 6 21.62 -8.49 4.18
N ALA A 7 22.20 -7.35 3.79
CA ALA A 7 21.89 -6.68 2.52
C ALA A 7 22.09 -7.61 1.30
N ASP A 8 23.13 -8.44 1.32
CA ASP A 8 23.45 -9.37 0.24
C ASP A 8 22.38 -10.44 0.05
N GLU A 9 21.79 -10.93 1.13
CA GLU A 9 20.69 -11.91 1.09
C GLU A 9 19.44 -11.29 0.47
N ILE A 10 19.12 -10.04 0.86
CA ILE A 10 18.02 -9.28 0.26
C ILE A 10 18.28 -9.09 -1.23
N ALA A 11 19.46 -8.63 -1.62
CA ALA A 11 19.80 -8.41 -3.03
C ALA A 11 19.71 -9.69 -3.87
N ALA A 12 20.23 -10.81 -3.36
CA ALA A 12 20.15 -12.12 -4.00
C ALA A 12 18.69 -12.54 -4.25
N PHE A 13 17.81 -12.35 -3.28
CA PHE A 13 16.38 -12.62 -3.42
C PHE A 13 15.73 -11.79 -4.54
N TYR A 14 16.07 -10.50 -4.65
CA TYR A 14 15.54 -9.67 -5.73
C TYR A 14 16.02 -10.11 -7.11
N VAL A 15 17.28 -10.54 -7.24
CA VAL A 15 17.83 -11.09 -8.50
C VAL A 15 17.13 -12.39 -8.87
N GLU A 16 17.01 -13.32 -7.93
CA GLU A 16 16.42 -14.65 -8.16
C GLU A 16 14.93 -14.57 -8.52
N HIS A 17 14.19 -13.68 -7.86
CA HIS A 17 12.72 -13.62 -7.98
C HIS A 17 12.18 -12.39 -8.74
N LYS A 18 13.03 -11.64 -9.46
CA LYS A 18 12.64 -10.38 -10.12
C LYS A 18 11.34 -10.43 -10.93
N LEU A 19 11.09 -11.51 -11.67
CA LEU A 19 9.87 -11.64 -12.48
C LEU A 19 8.62 -11.79 -11.62
N TRP A 20 8.70 -12.60 -10.56
CA TRP A 20 7.61 -12.79 -9.61
C TRP A 20 7.34 -11.54 -8.80
N ILE A 21 8.38 -10.81 -8.39
CA ILE A 21 8.23 -9.52 -7.70
C ILE A 21 7.54 -8.51 -8.61
N ARG A 22 7.97 -8.39 -9.88
CA ARG A 22 7.32 -7.49 -10.86
C ARG A 22 5.86 -7.86 -11.08
N PHE A 23 5.55 -9.15 -11.23
CA PHE A 23 4.18 -9.62 -11.37
C PHE A 23 3.34 -9.28 -10.13
N GLY A 24 3.87 -9.51 -8.93
CA GLY A 24 3.24 -9.15 -7.66
C GLY A 24 2.98 -7.65 -7.54
N VAL A 25 3.97 -6.81 -7.89
CA VAL A 25 3.84 -5.35 -7.93
C VAL A 25 2.74 -4.93 -8.90
N SER A 26 2.72 -5.46 -10.13
CA SER A 26 1.66 -5.15 -11.10
C SER A 26 0.28 -5.56 -10.60
N GLY A 27 0.15 -6.73 -9.98
CA GLY A 27 -1.09 -7.20 -9.38
C GLY A 27 -1.55 -6.33 -8.20
N ALA A 28 -0.62 -5.90 -7.35
CA ALA A 28 -0.90 -5.02 -6.22
C ALA A 28 -1.37 -3.63 -6.68
N LEU A 29 -0.71 -3.06 -7.69
CA LEU A 29 -1.11 -1.78 -8.29
C LEU A 29 -2.53 -1.85 -8.87
N LEU A 30 -2.85 -2.92 -9.61
CA LEU A 30 -4.19 -3.13 -10.15
C LEU A 30 -5.23 -3.26 -9.03
N SER A 31 -4.93 -4.07 -8.01
CA SER A 31 -5.83 -4.30 -6.87
C SER A 31 -6.10 -3.02 -6.07
N ALA A 32 -5.10 -2.15 -5.90
CA ALA A 32 -5.25 -0.87 -5.21
C ALA A 32 -6.27 0.05 -5.90
N VAL A 33 -6.27 0.12 -7.23
CA VAL A 33 -7.22 0.94 -7.99
C VAL A 33 -8.62 0.32 -7.98
N LEU A 34 -8.72 -1.01 -8.03
CA LEU A 34 -10.00 -1.73 -7.93
C LEU A 34 -10.70 -1.54 -6.57
N ALA A 35 -9.98 -1.10 -5.54
CA ALA A 35 -10.58 -0.76 -4.25
C ALA A 35 -11.44 0.53 -4.30
N LEU A 36 -11.15 1.47 -5.21
CA LEU A 36 -11.85 2.76 -5.31
C LEU A 36 -13.39 2.66 -5.32
N PRO A 37 -14.04 1.83 -6.19
CA PRO A 37 -15.50 1.71 -6.19
C PRO A 37 -16.06 1.15 -4.87
N PHE A 38 -15.34 0.23 -4.22
CA PHE A 38 -15.76 -0.34 -2.94
C PHE A 38 -15.71 0.73 -1.83
N LEU A 39 -14.62 1.51 -1.78
CA LEU A 39 -14.48 2.60 -0.83
C LEU A 39 -15.54 3.69 -1.05
N ALA A 40 -15.83 4.04 -2.30
CA ALA A 40 -16.89 4.98 -2.64
C ALA A 40 -18.27 4.47 -2.19
N ALA A 41 -18.55 3.17 -2.34
CA ALA A 41 -19.79 2.57 -1.86
C ALA A 41 -19.94 2.68 -0.32
N ILE A 42 -18.86 2.48 0.43
CA ILE A 42 -18.85 2.65 1.90
C ILE A 42 -19.15 4.10 2.27
N VAL A 43 -18.45 5.07 1.65
CA VAL A 43 -18.67 6.50 1.88
C VAL A 43 -20.14 6.87 1.64
N LEU A 44 -20.71 6.44 0.52
CA LEU A 44 -22.10 6.72 0.17
C LEU A 44 -23.09 6.02 1.09
N ARG A 45 -22.74 4.85 1.63
CA ARG A 45 -23.55 4.15 2.62
C ARG A 45 -23.60 4.93 3.93
N ILE A 46 -22.46 5.33 4.46
CA ILE A 46 -22.36 6.13 5.70
C ILE A 46 -23.10 7.47 5.52
N ARG A 47 -22.92 8.15 4.38
CA ARG A 47 -23.66 9.38 4.04
C ARG A 47 -25.17 9.16 4.08
N ARG A 48 -25.67 8.01 3.60
CA ARG A 48 -27.10 7.69 3.62
C ARG A 48 -27.63 7.54 5.04
N VAL A 49 -26.85 6.95 5.95
CA VAL A 49 -27.19 6.86 7.38
C VAL A 49 -27.23 8.25 8.00
N GLU A 50 -26.22 9.09 7.74
CA GLU A 50 -26.16 10.46 8.29
C GLU A 50 -27.24 11.39 7.69
N GLY A 51 -27.88 11.01 6.58
CA GLY A 51 -28.85 11.82 5.83
C GLY A 51 -28.26 13.04 5.11
N ARG A 52 -26.99 13.35 5.36
CA ARG A 52 -26.20 14.44 4.78
C ARG A 52 -24.73 14.05 4.72
N TRP A 53 -23.89 14.93 4.20
CA TRP A 53 -22.44 14.83 4.37
C TRP A 53 -22.05 15.27 5.79
N GLY A 54 -22.07 14.33 6.72
CA GLY A 54 -21.71 14.53 8.13
C GLY A 54 -20.24 14.19 8.41
N MET A 55 -19.89 14.19 9.70
CA MET A 55 -18.53 13.94 10.16
C MET A 55 -18.03 12.56 9.73
N LEU A 56 -18.85 11.52 9.87
CA LEU A 56 -18.42 10.14 9.59
C LEU A 56 -18.22 9.90 8.09
N SER A 57 -19.12 10.38 7.24
CA SER A 57 -18.99 10.25 5.79
C SER A 57 -17.81 11.06 5.24
N MET A 58 -17.53 12.24 5.81
CA MET A 58 -16.33 13.03 5.48
C MET A 58 -15.04 12.37 5.94
N THR A 59 -14.99 11.86 7.17
CA THR A 59 -13.83 11.11 7.67
C THR A 59 -13.57 9.87 6.82
N GLN A 60 -14.61 9.10 6.48
CA GLN A 60 -14.49 7.94 5.58
C GLN A 60 -13.94 8.34 4.21
N LEU A 61 -14.46 9.42 3.61
CA LEU A 61 -14.02 9.88 2.29
C LEU A 61 -12.54 10.28 2.30
N MET A 62 -12.11 11.05 3.31
CA MET A 62 -10.72 11.47 3.44
C MET A 62 -9.80 10.28 3.67
N ALA A 63 -10.19 9.35 4.54
CA ALA A 63 -9.41 8.15 4.81
C ALA A 63 -9.30 7.25 3.57
N ALA A 64 -10.39 7.03 2.82
CA ALA A 64 -10.39 6.31 1.56
C ALA A 64 -9.51 6.98 0.49
N THR A 65 -9.54 8.31 0.42
CA THR A 65 -8.71 9.10 -0.51
C THR A 65 -7.22 8.94 -0.22
N ILE A 66 -6.83 8.82 1.06
CA ILE A 66 -5.44 8.58 1.46
C ILE A 66 -5.04 7.11 1.27
N PHE A 67 -5.97 6.18 1.52
CA PHE A 67 -5.70 4.74 1.50
C PHE A 67 -5.16 4.23 0.16
N VAL A 68 -5.76 4.64 -0.97
CA VAL A 68 -5.36 4.14 -2.29
C VAL A 68 -3.94 4.61 -2.69
N PRO A 69 -3.59 5.91 -2.63
CA PRO A 69 -2.22 6.37 -2.83
C PRO A 69 -1.23 5.72 -1.86
N ALA A 70 -1.62 5.52 -0.61
CA ALA A 70 -0.77 4.88 0.40
C ALA A 70 -0.48 3.41 0.07
N LEU A 71 -1.36 2.70 -0.65
CA LEU A 71 -1.08 1.38 -1.22
C LEU A 71 -0.23 1.45 -2.50
N LEU A 72 -0.42 2.46 -3.35
CA LEU A 72 0.29 2.59 -4.63
C LEU A 72 1.76 2.98 -4.46
N PHE A 73 2.05 4.00 -3.66
CA PHE A 73 3.40 4.59 -3.61
C PHE A 73 4.50 3.64 -3.10
N PRO A 74 4.29 2.83 -2.05
CA PRO A 74 5.28 1.84 -1.64
C PRO A 74 5.65 0.88 -2.78
N GLN A 75 4.66 0.47 -3.58
CA GLN A 75 4.89 -0.48 -4.69
C GLN A 75 5.86 0.05 -5.74
N PHE A 76 6.00 1.38 -5.89
CA PHE A 76 7.02 1.94 -6.76
C PHE A 76 8.43 1.66 -6.26
N PHE A 77 8.70 1.70 -4.96
CA PHE A 77 10.02 1.37 -4.41
C PHE A 77 10.36 -0.10 -4.62
N LEU A 78 9.38 -0.98 -4.36
CA LEU A 78 9.51 -2.42 -4.60
C LEU A 78 9.74 -2.73 -6.08
N GLY A 79 8.96 -2.08 -6.96
CA GLY A 79 9.08 -2.21 -8.41
C GLY A 79 10.42 -1.68 -8.95
N VAL A 80 10.88 -0.54 -8.42
CA VAL A 80 12.20 0.02 -8.75
C VAL A 80 13.27 -0.97 -8.33
N ALA A 81 13.29 -1.46 -7.09
CA ALA A 81 14.26 -2.45 -6.61
C ALA A 81 14.31 -3.69 -7.52
N ALA A 82 13.16 -4.18 -7.98
CA ALA A 82 13.06 -5.34 -8.86
C ALA A 82 13.31 -5.07 -10.36
N TYR A 83 13.42 -3.81 -10.82
CA TYR A 83 13.50 -3.50 -12.26
C TYR A 83 14.83 -3.87 -12.93
N ARG A 84 15.95 -3.72 -12.22
CA ARG A 84 17.31 -4.13 -12.65
C ARG A 84 18.15 -4.48 -11.42
N PRO A 85 17.78 -5.53 -10.66
CA PRO A 85 18.40 -5.83 -9.38
C PRO A 85 19.88 -6.22 -9.53
N GLU A 86 20.29 -6.74 -10.69
CA GLU A 86 21.68 -7.15 -10.95
C GLU A 86 22.65 -5.97 -11.11
N GLU A 87 22.14 -4.80 -11.50
CA GLU A 87 22.95 -3.58 -11.73
C GLU A 87 23.05 -2.71 -10.47
N ARG A 88 22.51 -3.16 -9.32
CA ARG A 88 22.44 -2.37 -8.08
C ARG A 88 23.30 -2.96 -6.97
N SER A 89 23.80 -2.09 -6.11
CA SER A 89 24.46 -2.53 -4.87
C SER A 89 23.45 -3.12 -3.89
N ALA A 90 23.94 -3.97 -2.99
CA ALA A 90 23.12 -4.62 -1.98
C ALA A 90 22.50 -3.59 -1.02
N GLU A 91 23.26 -2.57 -0.63
CA GLU A 91 22.82 -1.51 0.28
C GLU A 91 21.71 -0.66 -0.33
N LEU A 92 21.79 -0.35 -1.63
CA LEU A 92 20.74 0.40 -2.32
C LEU A 92 19.45 -0.42 -2.39
N THR A 93 19.56 -1.72 -2.67
CA THR A 93 18.40 -2.62 -2.71
C THR A 93 17.76 -2.75 -1.33
N GLN A 94 18.58 -2.86 -0.27
CA GLN A 94 18.11 -2.85 1.12
C GLN A 94 17.39 -1.54 1.47
N ALA A 95 17.97 -0.39 1.16
CA ALA A 95 17.34 0.90 1.43
C ALA A 95 15.99 1.06 0.73
N LEU A 96 15.87 0.63 -0.54
CA LEU A 96 14.59 0.64 -1.27
C LEU A 96 13.56 -0.30 -0.63
N ASN A 97 13.99 -1.47 -0.20
CA ASN A 97 13.15 -2.44 0.50
C ASN A 97 12.64 -1.88 1.84
N ASP A 98 13.50 -1.20 2.60
CA ASP A 98 13.14 -0.65 3.90
C ASP A 98 12.16 0.53 3.75
N VAL A 99 12.37 1.41 2.76
CA VAL A 99 11.43 2.49 2.43
C VAL A 99 10.07 1.92 2.02
N PHE A 100 10.05 0.84 1.23
CA PHE A 100 8.80 0.13 0.90
C PHE A 100 8.06 -0.31 2.17
N TRP A 101 8.73 -1.04 3.08
CA TRP A 101 8.09 -1.57 4.28
C TRP A 101 7.63 -0.49 5.24
N LEU A 102 8.46 0.52 5.51
CA LEU A 102 8.13 1.61 6.42
C LEU A 102 6.94 2.42 5.90
N TRP A 103 6.88 2.68 4.60
CA TRP A 103 5.76 3.40 4.01
C TRP A 103 4.49 2.56 3.98
N PHE A 104 4.61 1.26 3.68
CA PHE A 104 3.49 0.33 3.67
C PHE A 104 2.82 0.18 5.05
N ILE A 105 3.59 0.18 6.14
CA ILE A 105 3.05 0.13 7.51
C ILE A 105 2.21 1.36 7.84
N GLY A 106 2.55 2.54 7.29
CA GLY A 106 1.81 3.78 7.52
C GLY A 106 0.33 3.73 7.14
N ILE A 107 -0.08 2.77 6.29
CA ILE A 107 -1.46 2.57 5.82
C ILE A 107 -2.39 2.15 6.96
N VAL A 108 -1.89 1.47 8.00
CA VAL A 108 -2.69 0.85 9.05
C VAL A 108 -3.66 1.83 9.73
N GLY A 109 -3.24 3.08 9.95
CA GLY A 109 -4.10 4.10 10.54
C GLY A 109 -5.35 4.40 9.71
N THR A 110 -5.21 4.43 8.37
CA THR A 110 -6.35 4.65 7.46
C THR A 110 -7.32 3.46 7.44
N ILE A 111 -6.84 2.24 7.64
CA ILE A 111 -7.70 1.06 7.75
C ILE A 111 -8.48 1.13 9.06
N ILE A 112 -7.81 1.43 10.17
CA ILE A 112 -8.44 1.53 11.49
C ILE A 112 -9.56 2.55 11.47
N ILE A 113 -9.30 3.78 11.00
CA ILE A 113 -10.31 4.84 11.03
C ILE A 113 -11.52 4.50 10.14
N GLN A 114 -11.30 3.88 8.96
CA GLN A 114 -12.39 3.46 8.07
C GLN A 114 -13.29 2.39 8.69
N ASN A 115 -12.71 1.46 9.45
CA ASN A 115 -13.50 0.44 10.16
C ASN A 115 -14.27 1.06 11.34
N ILE A 116 -13.66 2.00 12.07
CA ILE A 116 -14.33 2.70 13.17
C ILE A 116 -15.51 3.52 12.64
N THR A 117 -15.32 4.30 11.57
CA THR A 117 -16.41 5.10 10.99
C THR A 117 -17.53 4.24 10.45
N LEU A 118 -17.21 3.09 9.84
CA LEU A 118 -18.20 2.12 9.39
C LEU A 118 -18.94 1.44 10.56
N ALA A 119 -18.27 1.14 11.66
CA ALA A 119 -18.89 0.49 12.82
C ALA A 119 -19.86 1.41 13.59
N ILE A 120 -19.61 2.73 13.57
CA ILE A 120 -20.44 3.71 14.27
C ILE A 120 -21.69 4.10 13.45
N ALA A 121 -21.60 4.08 12.12
CA ALA A 121 -22.67 4.49 11.20
C ALA A 121 -23.69 3.37 10.93
#